data_AF-A0A6N2JL00-F1
#
_entry.id   AF-A0A6N2JL00-F1
#
_cell.length_a   1.000
_cell.length_b   1.000
_cell.length_c   1.000
_cell.angle_alpha   90.00
_cell.angle_beta   90.00
_cell.angle_gamma   90.00
#
_symmetry.space_group_name_H-M   'P 1'
#
loop_
_entity.id
_entity.type
_entity.pdbx_description
1 polymer ?
#
loop_
_entity_poly.entity_id
_entity_poly.type
_entity_poly.pdbx_seq_one_letter_code
_entity_poly.pdbx_strand_id
1 'polypeptide(L)'
;MSTDPEQAQTPSRTIPKWLIWAISKDDNYQPTVLGHVALSSALISIAVIAWIIMFVISSVWENEWIFKPEKITVEQLESATVKLSPTVYERNRIISQIQEIERLADTHAKIMGFFYKQYYISLATMGACAALAIVSLFFISKVGWERVNNALINIFIVTSGIVIFYGNMSLIFQQKDNLEASQKIYVNYLGLRNEVLSYLATGETISNESLAPAKFIHYVDRELKSISFIRLGFDPKSIPDFSKQFYDKPATSK
;
A
#
# COMPACT_ATOMS: atom_id res chain seq x y z
N MET A 1 -6.83 -42.60 64.35
CA MET A 1 -6.17 -42.25 63.07
C MET A 1 -7.24 -42.22 62.00
N SER A 2 -7.77 -41.04 61.71
CA SER A 2 -8.64 -40.80 60.54
C SER A 2 -8.20 -39.45 60.00
N THR A 3 -7.49 -39.47 58.88
CA THR A 3 -7.09 -38.28 58.14
C THR A 3 -8.12 -38.06 57.05
N ASP A 4 -9.01 -37.09 57.24
CA ASP A 4 -9.91 -36.63 56.18
C ASP A 4 -9.09 -35.99 55.06
N PRO A 5 -9.34 -36.35 53.78
CA PRO A 5 -8.68 -35.72 52.66
C PRO A 5 -9.29 -34.34 52.45
N GLU A 6 -8.46 -33.32 52.64
CA GLU A 6 -8.71 -31.92 52.31
C GLU A 6 -9.15 -31.81 50.85
N GLN A 7 -10.46 -31.60 50.62
CA GLN A 7 -10.99 -31.34 49.29
C GLN A 7 -10.45 -30.00 48.78
N ALA A 8 -9.45 -30.07 47.92
CA ALA A 8 -8.94 -28.94 47.18
C ALA A 8 -10.07 -28.36 46.31
N GLN A 9 -10.70 -27.27 46.78
CA GLN A 9 -11.61 -26.46 45.98
C GLN A 9 -10.84 -25.88 44.80
N THR A 10 -11.02 -26.46 43.61
CA THR A 10 -10.58 -25.83 42.37
C THR A 10 -11.31 -24.50 42.20
N PRO A 11 -10.59 -23.37 42.08
CA PRO A 11 -11.23 -22.07 41.92
C PRO A 11 -12.10 -22.08 40.66
N SER A 12 -13.39 -21.77 40.81
CA SER A 12 -14.29 -21.65 39.67
C SER A 12 -13.79 -20.51 38.78
N ARG A 13 -13.38 -20.84 37.56
CA ARG A 13 -12.99 -19.84 36.56
C ARG A 13 -14.25 -19.06 36.19
N THR A 14 -14.43 -17.90 36.80
CA THR A 14 -15.50 -16.97 36.46
C THR A 14 -15.21 -16.37 35.09
N ILE A 15 -16.02 -16.74 34.10
CA ILE A 15 -15.95 -16.15 32.76
C ILE A 15 -16.34 -14.67 32.89
N PRO A 16 -15.57 -13.72 32.31
CA PRO A 16 -15.91 -12.31 32.37
C PRO A 16 -17.31 -12.06 31.79
N LYS A 17 -18.12 -11.22 32.44
CA LYS A 17 -19.51 -10.94 32.02
C LYS A 17 -19.61 -10.41 30.58
N TRP A 18 -18.64 -9.61 30.13
CA TRP A 18 -18.58 -9.10 28.75
C TRP A 18 -18.40 -10.23 27.73
N LEU A 19 -17.69 -11.30 28.11
CA LEU A 19 -17.43 -12.45 27.26
C LEU A 19 -18.66 -13.37 27.20
N ILE A 20 -19.36 -13.55 28.33
CA ILE A 20 -20.65 -14.26 28.37
C ILE A 20 -21.66 -13.54 27.47
N TRP A 21 -21.73 -12.20 27.56
CA TRP A 21 -22.58 -11.36 26.72
C TRP A 21 -22.27 -11.51 25.22
N ALA A 22 -21.00 -11.56 24.84
CA ALA A 22 -20.58 -11.67 23.45
C ALA A 22 -20.91 -13.05 22.84
N ILE A 23 -21.07 -14.08 23.66
CA ILE A 23 -21.09 -15.48 23.24
C ILE A 23 -22.48 -16.12 23.33
N SER A 24 -23.33 -15.72 24.29
CA SER A 24 -24.64 -16.35 24.54
C SER A 24 -25.81 -15.57 23.94
N LYS A 25 -26.75 -16.28 23.30
CA LYS A 25 -28.03 -15.75 22.81
C LYS A 25 -29.11 -15.65 23.89
N ASP A 26 -29.01 -16.45 24.96
CA ASP A 26 -30.10 -16.68 25.90
C ASP A 26 -30.21 -15.61 27.01
N ASP A 27 -29.15 -14.81 27.24
CA ASP A 27 -29.10 -13.89 28.39
C ASP A 27 -29.19 -12.39 28.03
N ASN A 28 -29.23 -11.94 26.76
CA ASN A 28 -29.28 -10.49 26.42
C ASN A 28 -29.68 -10.08 24.99
N TYR A 29 -30.00 -8.78 24.86
CA TYR A 29 -30.42 -7.97 23.69
C TYR A 29 -29.85 -8.43 22.33
N GLN A 30 -30.71 -9.05 21.51
CA GLN A 30 -30.41 -9.26 20.10
C GLN A 30 -30.54 -7.94 19.34
N PRO A 31 -29.59 -7.58 18.46
CA PRO A 31 -29.74 -6.40 17.63
C PRO A 31 -31.02 -6.51 16.80
N THR A 32 -31.81 -5.45 16.77
CA THR A 32 -32.84 -5.30 15.75
C THR A 32 -32.18 -5.14 14.38
N VAL A 33 -32.96 -5.17 13.30
CA VAL A 33 -32.44 -4.85 11.94
C VAL A 33 -31.73 -3.49 11.93
N LEU A 34 -32.32 -2.48 12.59
CA LEU A 34 -31.68 -1.16 12.76
C LEU A 34 -30.39 -1.26 13.58
N GLY A 35 -30.35 -2.10 14.61
CA GLY A 35 -29.14 -2.37 15.38
C GLY A 35 -28.02 -2.98 14.53
N HIS A 36 -28.32 -3.91 13.63
CA HIS A 36 -27.36 -4.46 12.68
C HIS A 36 -26.82 -3.39 11.72
N VAL A 37 -27.71 -2.58 11.14
CA VAL A 37 -27.32 -1.49 10.24
C VAL A 37 -26.44 -0.46 10.94
N ALA A 38 -26.79 -0.09 12.18
CA ALA A 38 -26.00 0.83 13.00
C ALA A 38 -24.61 0.26 13.31
N LEU A 39 -24.53 -1.02 13.70
CA LEU A 39 -23.26 -1.69 13.99
C LEU A 39 -22.37 -1.78 12.74
N SER A 40 -22.92 -2.17 11.59
CA SER A 40 -22.17 -2.25 10.34
C SER A 40 -21.68 -0.88 9.89
N SER A 41 -22.53 0.15 9.97
CA SER A 41 -22.16 1.53 9.68
C SER A 41 -21.04 2.03 10.59
N ALA A 42 -21.09 1.69 11.88
CA ALA A 42 -20.04 2.05 12.84
C ALA A 42 -18.70 1.39 12.50
N LEU A 43 -18.70 0.08 12.20
CA LEU A 43 -17.48 -0.65 11.81
C LEU A 43 -16.87 -0.11 10.52
N ILE A 44 -17.68 0.18 9.51
CA ILE A 44 -17.22 0.78 8.24
C ILE A 44 -16.64 2.17 8.51
N SER A 45 -17.32 2.98 9.32
CA SER A 45 -16.84 4.33 9.68
C SER A 45 -15.50 4.27 10.40
N ILE A 46 -15.32 3.33 11.34
CA ILE A 46 -14.03 3.12 12.02
C ILE A 46 -12.95 2.74 11.02
N ALA A 47 -13.23 1.83 10.09
CA ALA A 47 -12.26 1.43 9.06
C ALA A 47 -11.87 2.61 8.16
N VAL A 48 -12.84 3.44 7.75
CA VAL A 48 -12.60 4.66 6.94
C VAL A 48 -11.79 5.70 7.72
N ILE A 49 -12.12 5.94 8.99
CA ILE A 49 -11.37 6.87 9.84
C ILE A 49 -9.93 6.38 10.03
N ALA A 50 -9.73 5.09 10.30
CA ALA A 50 -8.40 4.49 10.41
C ALA A 50 -7.61 4.63 9.10
N TRP A 51 -8.27 4.42 7.95
CA TRP A 51 -7.68 4.64 6.63
C TRP A 51 -7.22 6.09 6.44
N ILE A 52 -8.05 7.08 6.81
CA ILE A 52 -7.70 8.51 6.72
C ILE A 52 -6.50 8.84 7.61
N ILE A 53 -6.51 8.35 8.87
CA ILE A 53 -5.40 8.59 9.81
C ILE A 53 -4.10 8.00 9.26
N MET A 54 -4.12 6.75 8.79
CA MET A 54 -2.94 6.13 8.20
C MET A 54 -2.48 6.86 6.93
N PHE A 55 -3.40 7.39 6.12
CA PHE A 55 -3.06 8.20 4.95
C PHE A 55 -2.33 9.49 5.32
N VAL A 56 -2.78 10.18 6.37
CA VAL A 56 -2.13 11.40 6.89
C VAL A 56 -0.74 11.06 7.43
N ILE A 57 -0.62 10.05 8.29
CA ILE A 57 0.66 9.61 8.87
C ILE A 57 1.64 9.22 7.75
N SER A 58 1.17 8.42 6.79
CA SER A 58 2.03 7.96 5.70
C SER A 58 2.46 9.11 4.78
N SER A 59 1.68 10.19 4.68
CA SER A 59 2.08 11.38 3.92
C SER A 59 3.16 12.20 4.64
N VAL A 60 3.22 12.15 5.98
CA VAL A 60 4.35 12.70 6.74
C VAL A 60 5.60 11.87 6.48
N TRP A 61 5.51 10.54 6.62
CA TRP A 61 6.64 9.64 6.37
C TRP A 61 7.13 9.68 4.93
N GLU A 62 6.25 9.83 3.95
CA GLU A 62 6.62 10.01 2.55
C GLU A 62 7.60 11.19 2.37
N ASN A 63 7.36 12.30 3.08
CA ASN A 63 8.23 13.47 3.01
C ASN A 63 9.55 13.29 3.76
N GLU A 64 9.57 12.46 4.81
CA GLU A 64 10.78 12.18 5.58
C GLU A 64 11.68 11.11 4.93
N TRP A 65 11.08 10.07 4.35
CA TRP A 65 11.80 8.87 3.91
C TRP A 65 12.14 8.87 2.43
N ILE A 66 11.34 9.54 1.59
CA ILE A 66 11.72 9.72 0.18
C ILE A 66 12.79 10.81 0.13
N PHE A 67 14.03 10.37 0.01
CA PHE A 67 15.16 11.25 -0.26
C PHE A 67 14.86 12.09 -1.50
N LYS A 68 14.80 13.41 -1.38
CA LYS A 68 14.68 14.31 -2.53
C LYS A 68 16.02 15.03 -2.67
N PRO A 69 16.82 14.77 -3.72
CA PRO A 69 18.09 15.45 -3.88
C PRO A 69 17.85 16.96 -3.99
N GLU A 70 18.81 17.75 -3.52
CA GLU A 70 18.79 19.20 -3.70
C GLU A 70 18.71 19.53 -5.19
N LYS A 71 17.76 20.39 -5.56
CA LYS A 71 17.58 20.83 -6.95
C LYS A 71 18.73 21.75 -7.34
N ILE A 72 19.32 21.48 -8.50
CA ILE A 72 20.44 22.27 -8.97
C ILE A 72 19.92 23.42 -9.81
N THR A 73 20.38 24.63 -9.52
CA THR A 73 19.94 25.81 -10.26
C THR A 73 20.56 25.85 -11.65
N VAL A 74 19.93 26.59 -12.57
CA VAL A 74 20.47 26.76 -13.93
C VAL A 74 21.84 27.42 -13.88
N GLU A 75 22.05 28.39 -12.99
CA GLU A 75 23.32 29.08 -12.80
C GLU A 75 24.42 28.12 -12.33
N GLN A 76 24.10 27.21 -11.41
CA GLN A 76 25.03 26.17 -10.96
C GLN A 76 25.42 25.25 -12.13
N LEU A 77 24.45 24.83 -12.95
CA LEU A 77 24.71 24.00 -14.13
C LEU A 77 25.52 24.73 -15.21
N GLU A 78 25.22 26.00 -15.45
CA GLU A 78 25.99 26.85 -16.36
C GLU A 78 27.43 26.97 -15.89
N SER A 79 27.66 27.21 -14.60
CA SER A 79 29.02 27.31 -14.05
C SER A 79 29.80 25.99 -14.18
N ALA A 80 29.14 24.85 -13.99
CA ALA A 80 29.77 23.54 -14.07
C ALA A 80 30.11 23.15 -15.52
N THR A 81 29.20 23.44 -16.46
CA THR A 81 29.38 23.09 -17.88
C THR A 81 30.51 23.86 -18.57
N VAL A 82 30.86 25.07 -18.11
CA VAL A 82 31.96 25.87 -18.70
C VAL A 82 33.30 25.11 -18.72
N LYS A 83 33.56 24.27 -17.72
CA LYS A 83 34.81 23.49 -17.62
C LYS A 83 35.01 22.50 -18.78
N LEU A 84 33.93 22.08 -19.42
CA LEU A 84 33.94 21.10 -20.51
C LEU A 84 34.17 21.73 -21.89
N SER A 85 34.30 23.06 -21.97
CA SER A 85 34.38 23.82 -23.23
C SER A 85 33.28 23.46 -24.27
N PRO A 86 31.99 23.30 -23.90
CA PRO A 86 30.95 22.92 -24.84
C PRO A 86 30.56 24.09 -25.75
N THR A 87 29.97 23.78 -26.90
CA THR A 87 29.22 24.76 -27.68
C THR A 87 27.99 25.25 -26.90
N VAL A 88 27.45 26.42 -27.27
CA VAL A 88 26.23 26.97 -26.65
C VAL A 88 25.06 25.99 -26.75
N TYR A 89 24.93 25.27 -27.87
CA TYR A 89 23.88 24.29 -28.08
C TYR A 89 24.04 23.06 -27.19
N GLU A 90 25.27 22.53 -27.06
CA GLU A 90 25.55 21.39 -26.19
C GLU A 90 25.30 21.74 -24.72
N ARG A 91 25.74 22.93 -24.28
CA ARG A 91 25.47 23.42 -22.93
C ARG A 91 23.96 23.46 -22.63
N ASN A 92 23.20 24.10 -23.52
CA ASN A 92 21.75 24.21 -23.35
C ASN A 92 21.06 22.84 -23.35
N ARG A 93 21.56 21.90 -24.16
CA ARG A 93 21.02 20.54 -24.19
C ARG A 93 21.30 19.78 -22.89
N ILE A 94 22.51 19.85 -22.35
CA ILE A 94 22.85 19.20 -21.07
C ILE A 94 22.01 19.76 -19.93
N ILE A 95 21.84 21.09 -19.87
CA ILE A 95 20.96 21.77 -18.88
C ILE A 95 19.51 21.28 -19.03
N SER A 96 19.01 21.18 -20.25
CA SER A 96 17.66 20.66 -20.50
C SER A 96 17.51 19.20 -20.07
N GLN A 97 18.51 18.36 -20.31
CA GLN A 97 18.48 16.94 -19.93
C GLN A 97 18.45 16.76 -18.41
N ILE A 98 19.26 17.50 -17.65
CA ILE A 98 19.27 17.40 -16.19
C ILE A 98 17.94 17.88 -15.58
N GLN A 99 17.37 18.99 -16.10
CA GLN A 99 16.05 19.45 -15.67
C GLN A 99 14.95 18.42 -15.98
N GLU A 100 15.03 17.76 -17.14
CA GLU A 100 14.11 16.70 -17.52
C GLU A 100 14.26 15.47 -16.60
N ILE A 101 15.49 15.05 -16.30
CA ILE A 101 15.79 13.96 -15.34
C ILE A 101 15.18 14.29 -13.97
N GLU A 102 15.40 15.49 -13.43
CA GLU A 102 14.88 15.89 -12.12
C GLU A 102 13.35 15.93 -12.12
N ARG A 103 12.72 16.48 -13.18
CA ARG A 103 11.26 16.49 -13.31
C ARG A 103 10.68 15.08 -13.33
N LEU A 104 11.28 14.17 -14.09
CA LEU A 104 10.82 12.78 -14.19
C LEU A 104 11.07 12.01 -12.89
N ALA A 105 12.20 12.23 -12.22
CA ALA A 105 12.48 11.69 -10.89
C ALA A 105 11.40 12.13 -9.89
N ASP A 106 11.06 13.42 -9.85
CA ASP A 106 10.00 13.95 -8.98
C ASP A 106 8.63 13.30 -9.27
N THR A 107 8.29 13.09 -10.54
CA THR A 107 7.06 12.40 -10.94
C THR A 107 7.05 10.96 -10.42
N HIS A 108 8.13 10.20 -10.63
CA HIS A 108 8.20 8.81 -10.19
C HIS A 108 8.28 8.66 -8.66
N ALA A 109 8.89 9.62 -7.95
CA ALA A 109 8.85 9.69 -6.49
C ALA A 109 7.40 9.83 -5.98
N LYS A 110 6.58 10.68 -6.61
CA LYS A 110 5.16 10.84 -6.26
C LYS A 110 4.34 9.58 -6.54
N ILE A 111 4.58 8.93 -7.68
CA ILE A 111 3.90 7.67 -8.02
C ILE A 111 4.29 6.57 -7.04
N MET A 112 5.57 6.44 -6.72
CA MET A 112 6.09 5.52 -5.70
C MET A 112 5.43 5.78 -4.34
N GLY A 113 5.41 7.04 -3.88
CA GLY A 113 4.75 7.46 -2.64
C GLY A 113 3.26 7.12 -2.62
N PHE A 114 2.54 7.32 -3.72
CA PHE A 114 1.13 6.94 -3.84
C PHE A 114 0.93 5.42 -3.65
N PHE A 115 1.65 4.58 -4.39
CA PHE A 115 1.49 3.13 -4.28
C PHE A 115 1.98 2.58 -2.95
N TYR A 116 3.04 3.15 -2.38
CA TYR A 116 3.51 2.82 -1.03
C TYR A 116 2.37 3.01 -0.01
N LYS A 117 1.76 4.20 0.01
CA LYS A 117 0.65 4.50 0.93
C LYS A 117 -0.51 3.54 0.73
N GLN A 118 -0.97 3.37 -0.50
CA GLN A 118 -2.13 2.51 -0.77
C GLN A 118 -1.87 1.04 -0.40
N TYR A 119 -0.67 0.53 -0.69
CA TYR A 119 -0.29 -0.84 -0.37
C TYR A 119 -0.28 -1.11 1.13
N TYR A 120 0.45 -0.32 1.91
CA TYR A 120 0.59 -0.55 3.35
C TYR A 120 -0.69 -0.24 4.13
N ILE A 121 -1.48 0.77 3.71
CA ILE A 121 -2.79 1.04 4.30
C ILE A 121 -3.75 -0.13 4.06
N SER A 122 -3.77 -0.67 2.84
CA SER A 122 -4.61 -1.83 2.50
C SER A 122 -4.18 -3.05 3.31
N LEU A 123 -2.88 -3.33 3.38
CA LEU A 123 -2.32 -4.45 4.14
C LEU A 123 -2.63 -4.35 5.64
N ALA A 124 -2.47 -3.16 6.24
CA ALA A 124 -2.77 -2.93 7.64
C ALA A 124 -4.27 -3.08 7.95
N THR A 125 -5.13 -2.50 7.10
CA THR A 125 -6.59 -2.60 7.25
C THR A 125 -7.06 -4.05 7.12
N MET A 126 -6.56 -4.77 6.12
CA MET A 126 -6.81 -6.19 5.95
C MET A 126 -6.37 -6.99 7.17
N GLY A 127 -5.14 -6.78 7.66
CA GLY A 127 -4.61 -7.51 8.81
C GLY A 127 -5.45 -7.31 10.07
N ALA A 128 -5.84 -6.06 10.36
CA ALA A 128 -6.67 -5.73 11.52
C ALA A 128 -8.07 -6.35 11.42
N CYS A 129 -8.73 -6.22 10.26
CA CYS A 129 -10.06 -6.80 10.05
C CYS A 129 -10.02 -8.34 10.00
N ALA A 130 -8.97 -8.94 9.44
CA ALA A 130 -8.79 -10.39 9.42
C ALA A 130 -8.63 -10.95 10.83
N ALA A 131 -7.86 -10.28 11.71
CA ALA A 131 -7.76 -10.67 13.11
C ALA A 131 -9.12 -10.65 13.82
N LEU A 132 -9.91 -9.58 13.62
CA LEU A 132 -11.27 -9.49 14.18
C LEU A 132 -12.20 -10.58 13.62
N ALA A 133 -12.12 -10.87 12.32
CA ALA A 133 -12.90 -11.92 11.69
C ALA A 133 -12.54 -13.31 12.25
N ILE A 134 -11.25 -13.61 12.42
CA ILE A 134 -10.77 -14.88 13.00
C ILE A 134 -11.25 -15.05 14.44
N VAL A 135 -11.14 -14.01 15.27
CA VAL A 135 -11.62 -14.05 16.66
C VAL A 135 -13.14 -14.29 16.69
N SER A 136 -13.89 -13.59 15.84
CA SER A 136 -15.35 -13.76 15.75
C SER A 136 -15.70 -15.19 15.31
N LEU A 137 -15.03 -15.69 14.27
CA LEU A 137 -15.23 -17.04 13.75
C LEU A 137 -14.90 -18.11 14.77
N PHE A 138 -13.86 -17.92 15.59
CA PHE A 138 -13.51 -18.86 16.66
C PHE A 138 -14.66 -19.04 17.66
N PHE A 139 -15.25 -17.93 18.12
CA PHE A 139 -16.39 -17.97 19.05
C PHE A 139 -17.65 -18.54 18.39
N ILE A 140 -17.93 -18.14 17.15
CA ILE A 140 -19.04 -18.71 16.36
C ILE A 140 -18.87 -20.24 16.21
N SER A 141 -17.65 -20.71 15.95
CA SER A 141 -17.36 -22.14 15.78
C SER A 141 -17.49 -22.94 17.08
N LYS A 142 -17.19 -22.32 18.23
CA LYS A 142 -17.30 -22.96 19.54
C LYS A 142 -18.74 -23.08 20.03
N VAL A 143 -19.59 -22.09 19.75
CA VAL A 143 -20.97 -22.05 20.25
C VAL A 143 -21.99 -22.54 19.22
N GLY A 144 -21.67 -22.42 17.94
CA GLY A 144 -22.56 -22.70 16.83
C GLY A 144 -23.29 -21.46 16.36
N TRP A 145 -23.56 -21.41 15.06
CA TRP A 145 -24.20 -20.28 14.36
C TRP A 145 -25.59 -19.93 14.90
N GLU A 146 -26.34 -20.92 15.39
CA GLU A 146 -27.73 -20.70 15.85
C GLU A 146 -27.82 -20.09 17.26
N ARG A 147 -26.80 -20.32 18.08
CA ARG A 147 -26.77 -20.00 19.52
C ARG A 147 -25.88 -18.81 19.88
N VAL A 148 -25.05 -18.36 18.95
CA VAL A 148 -24.18 -17.20 19.14
C VAL A 148 -24.96 -15.89 18.95
N ASN A 149 -24.50 -14.81 19.57
CA ASN A 149 -25.11 -13.48 19.41
C ASN A 149 -25.03 -13.01 17.95
N ASN A 150 -26.15 -12.57 17.37
CA ASN A 150 -26.20 -12.09 15.98
C ASN A 150 -25.26 -10.90 15.72
N ALA A 151 -24.95 -10.09 16.74
CA ALA A 151 -23.99 -9.00 16.62
C ALA A 151 -22.59 -9.53 16.23
N LEU A 152 -22.17 -10.67 16.77
CA LEU A 152 -20.87 -11.27 16.48
C LEU A 152 -20.80 -11.79 15.04
N ILE A 153 -21.90 -12.39 14.57
CA ILE A 153 -22.05 -12.79 13.16
C ILE A 153 -21.93 -11.56 12.25
N ASN A 154 -22.58 -10.45 12.60
CA ASN A 154 -22.50 -9.22 11.82
C ASN A 154 -21.08 -8.65 11.76
N ILE A 155 -20.38 -8.60 12.90
CA ILE A 155 -18.96 -8.20 12.95
C ILE A 155 -18.12 -9.08 12.03
N PHE A 156 -18.29 -10.40 12.10
CA PHE A 156 -17.60 -11.36 11.24
C PHE A 156 -17.84 -11.08 9.75
N ILE A 157 -19.11 -10.90 9.34
CA ILE A 157 -19.47 -10.65 7.94
C ILE A 157 -18.87 -9.34 7.44
N VAL A 158 -19.03 -8.25 8.19
CA VAL A 158 -18.55 -6.91 7.78
C VAL A 158 -17.03 -6.90 7.69
N THR A 159 -16.33 -7.41 8.71
CA THR A 159 -14.86 -7.46 8.71
C THR A 159 -14.32 -8.35 7.59
N SER A 160 -14.95 -9.50 7.31
CA SER A 160 -14.58 -10.34 6.17
C SER A 160 -14.78 -9.63 4.82
N GLY A 161 -15.89 -8.89 4.67
CA GLY A 161 -16.13 -8.08 3.47
C GLY A 161 -15.07 -7.00 3.25
N ILE A 162 -14.64 -6.32 4.32
CA ILE A 162 -13.55 -5.33 4.28
C ILE A 162 -12.23 -6.00 3.86
N VAL A 163 -11.90 -7.17 4.41
CA VAL A 163 -10.69 -7.93 4.03
C VAL A 163 -10.71 -8.27 2.54
N ILE A 164 -11.84 -8.78 2.03
CA ILE A 164 -12.00 -9.12 0.60
C ILE A 164 -11.86 -7.85 -0.26
N PHE A 165 -12.50 -6.75 0.13
CA PHE A 165 -12.45 -5.50 -0.60
C PHE A 165 -11.02 -4.96 -0.74
N TYR A 166 -10.31 -4.77 0.38
CA TYR A 166 -8.94 -4.23 0.33
C TYR A 166 -7.95 -5.22 -0.30
N GLY A 167 -8.16 -6.53 -0.14
CA GLY A 167 -7.37 -7.56 -0.80
C GLY A 167 -7.47 -7.48 -2.32
N ASN A 168 -8.71 -7.45 -2.83
CA ASN A 168 -8.95 -7.34 -4.27
C ASN A 168 -8.48 -5.99 -4.83
N MET A 169 -8.66 -4.89 -4.11
CA MET A 169 -8.13 -3.58 -4.54
C MET A 169 -6.61 -3.63 -4.69
N SER A 170 -5.90 -4.26 -3.75
CA SER A 170 -4.44 -4.39 -3.85
C SER A 170 -3.99 -5.22 -5.06
N LEU A 171 -4.72 -6.30 -5.37
CA LEU A 171 -4.47 -7.18 -6.51
C LEU A 171 -4.82 -6.52 -7.86
N ILE A 172 -6.02 -5.96 -8.01
CA ILE A 172 -6.50 -5.31 -9.24
C ILE A 172 -5.55 -4.19 -9.67
N PHE A 173 -5.14 -3.36 -8.71
CA PHE A 173 -4.22 -2.25 -8.96
C PHE A 173 -2.75 -2.64 -8.85
N GLN A 174 -2.43 -3.93 -8.72
CA GLN A 174 -1.06 -4.48 -8.61
C GLN A 174 -0.15 -3.58 -7.74
N GLN A 175 -0.65 -3.16 -6.57
CA GLN A 175 -0.05 -2.03 -5.84
C GLN A 175 1.41 -2.28 -5.49
N LYS A 176 1.75 -3.52 -5.15
CA LYS A 176 3.13 -3.95 -4.86
C LYS A 176 4.02 -3.88 -6.09
N ASP A 177 3.59 -4.44 -7.22
CA ASP A 177 4.38 -4.45 -8.46
C ASP A 177 4.59 -3.04 -8.99
N ASN A 178 3.56 -2.19 -8.89
CA ASN A 178 3.63 -0.77 -9.24
C ASN A 178 4.58 0.02 -8.32
N LEU A 179 4.60 -0.29 -7.03
CA LEU A 179 5.55 0.27 -6.08
C LEU A 179 6.99 -0.13 -6.46
N GLU A 180 7.26 -1.42 -6.64
CA GLU A 180 8.60 -1.93 -6.97
C GLU A 180 9.10 -1.38 -8.32
N ALA A 181 8.23 -1.33 -9.33
CA ALA A 181 8.56 -0.77 -10.63
C ALA A 181 8.88 0.74 -10.55
N SER A 182 8.06 1.50 -9.82
CA SER A 182 8.26 2.95 -9.65
C SER A 182 9.52 3.26 -8.86
N GLN A 183 9.82 2.47 -7.82
CA GLN A 183 11.05 2.59 -7.05
C GLN A 183 12.29 2.34 -7.92
N LYS A 184 12.28 1.28 -8.74
CA LYS A 184 13.40 0.99 -9.65
C LYS A 184 13.62 2.14 -10.65
N ILE A 185 12.55 2.67 -11.25
CA ILE A 185 12.64 3.78 -12.19
C ILE A 185 13.17 5.04 -11.49
N TYR A 186 12.68 5.34 -10.29
CA TYR A 186 13.13 6.47 -9.50
C TYR A 186 14.64 6.42 -9.20
N VAL A 187 15.13 5.27 -8.73
CA VAL A 187 16.56 5.05 -8.46
C VAL A 187 17.39 5.18 -9.74
N ASN A 188 16.90 4.68 -10.88
CA ASN A 188 17.59 4.83 -12.16
C ASN A 188 17.72 6.31 -12.57
N TYR A 189 16.69 7.13 -12.36
CA TYR A 189 16.79 8.57 -12.61
C TYR A 189 17.81 9.26 -11.69
N LEU A 190 17.88 8.87 -10.40
CA LEU A 190 18.90 9.38 -9.49
C LEU A 190 20.32 8.95 -9.93
N GLY A 191 20.47 7.72 -10.41
CA GLY A 191 21.73 7.22 -10.97
C GLY A 191 22.17 8.05 -12.18
N LEU A 192 21.27 8.23 -13.16
CA LEU A 192 21.54 9.03 -14.35
C LEU A 192 21.83 10.50 -14.00
N ARG A 193 21.11 11.07 -13.03
CA ARG A 193 21.37 12.41 -12.50
C ARG A 193 22.80 12.52 -11.97
N ASN A 194 23.20 11.60 -11.10
CA ASN A 194 24.53 11.61 -10.51
C ASN A 194 25.64 11.39 -11.55
N GLU A 195 25.39 10.59 -12.59
CA GLU A 195 26.30 10.42 -13.70
C GLU A 195 26.47 11.73 -14.49
N VAL A 196 25.38 12.42 -14.83
CA VAL A 196 25.46 13.74 -15.48
C VAL A 196 26.26 14.73 -14.62
N LEU A 197 26.03 14.75 -13.31
CA LEU A 197 26.78 15.63 -12.40
C LEU A 197 28.26 15.26 -12.28
N SER A 198 28.58 13.97 -12.27
CA SER A 198 29.96 13.47 -12.26
C SER A 198 30.67 13.87 -13.56
N TYR A 199 29.99 13.72 -14.70
CA TYR A 199 30.51 14.18 -15.98
C TYR A 199 30.71 15.70 -16.02
N LEU A 200 29.78 16.49 -15.47
CA LEU A 200 29.96 17.95 -15.35
C LEU A 200 31.15 18.34 -14.47
N ALA A 201 31.50 17.52 -13.47
CA ALA A 201 32.62 17.77 -12.58
C ALA A 201 33.98 17.33 -13.16
N THR A 202 34.00 16.22 -13.91
CA THR A 202 35.23 15.50 -14.29
C THR A 202 35.49 15.46 -15.80
N GLY A 203 34.45 15.58 -16.63
CA GLY A 203 34.50 15.28 -18.06
C GLY A 203 34.55 13.79 -18.39
N GLU A 204 34.32 12.93 -17.40
CA GLU A 204 34.37 11.47 -17.51
C GLU A 204 33.03 10.82 -17.16
N THR A 205 32.74 9.67 -17.75
CA THR A 205 31.59 8.84 -17.40
C THR A 205 31.82 8.04 -16.11
N ILE A 206 30.80 7.34 -15.64
CA ILE A 206 30.94 6.39 -14.52
C ILE A 206 31.95 5.26 -14.77
N SER A 207 32.35 5.04 -16.03
CA SER A 207 33.36 4.03 -16.41
C SER A 207 34.76 4.64 -16.54
N ASN A 208 34.96 5.89 -16.09
CA ASN A 208 36.19 6.68 -16.25
C ASN A 208 36.57 6.88 -17.73
N GLU A 209 35.59 6.91 -18.62
CA GLU A 209 35.82 7.21 -20.04
C GLU A 209 35.63 8.71 -20.27
N SER A 210 36.66 9.38 -20.77
CA SER A 210 36.54 10.78 -21.21
C SER A 210 35.72 10.84 -22.50
N LEU A 211 34.59 11.56 -22.45
CA LEU A 211 33.70 11.74 -23.60
C LEU A 211 33.61 13.21 -23.96
N ALA A 212 33.54 13.49 -25.27
CA ALA A 212 33.17 14.81 -25.76
C ALA A 212 31.68 15.12 -25.42
N PRO A 213 31.32 16.39 -25.18
CA PRO A 213 29.94 16.79 -24.83
C PRO A 213 28.86 16.23 -25.77
N ALA A 214 29.04 16.33 -27.09
CA ALA A 214 28.12 15.74 -28.07
C ALA A 214 27.87 14.23 -27.85
N LYS A 215 28.92 13.45 -27.58
CA LYS A 215 28.78 12.00 -27.34
C LYS A 215 28.05 11.72 -26.03
N PHE A 216 28.37 12.48 -24.99
CA PHE A 216 27.70 12.35 -23.70
C PHE A 216 26.20 12.71 -23.78
N ILE A 217 25.84 13.75 -24.53
CA ILE A 217 24.43 14.11 -24.78
C ILE A 217 23.67 12.93 -25.39
N HIS A 218 24.22 12.28 -26.43
CA HIS A 218 23.58 11.12 -27.05
C HIS A 218 23.51 9.90 -26.13
N TYR A 219 24.51 9.73 -25.26
CA TYR A 219 24.48 8.73 -24.19
C TYR A 219 23.28 8.97 -23.26
N VAL A 220 23.14 10.19 -22.73
CA VAL A 220 22.04 10.56 -21.84
C VAL A 220 20.68 10.42 -22.52
N ASP A 221 20.55 10.81 -23.79
CA ASP A 221 19.31 10.65 -24.57
C ASP A 221 18.89 9.16 -24.68
N ARG A 222 19.86 8.27 -24.88
CA ARG A 222 19.61 6.83 -24.95
C ARG A 222 19.18 6.27 -23.59
N GLU A 223 19.86 6.65 -22.51
CA GLU A 223 19.50 6.22 -21.17
C GLU A 223 18.12 6.75 -20.76
N LEU A 224 17.84 8.04 -21.00
CA LEU A 224 16.52 8.64 -20.79
C LEU A 224 15.42 7.88 -21.52
N LYS A 225 15.62 7.57 -22.81
CA LYS A 225 14.65 6.79 -23.61
C LYS A 225 14.44 5.39 -23.05
N SER A 226 15.45 4.78 -22.44
CA SER A 226 15.34 3.44 -21.85
C SER A 226 14.54 3.44 -20.54
N ILE A 227 14.55 4.56 -19.81
CA ILE A 227 13.95 4.70 -18.47
C ILE A 227 12.57 5.38 -18.53
N SER A 228 12.23 6.12 -19.61
CA SER A 228 11.05 7.01 -19.72
C SER A 228 9.66 6.35 -19.74
N PHE A 229 9.52 5.07 -19.39
CA PHE A 229 8.24 4.38 -19.44
C PHE A 229 7.53 4.41 -18.08
N ILE A 230 6.34 4.99 -18.05
CA ILE A 230 5.41 4.82 -16.93
C ILE A 230 4.83 3.40 -17.01
N ARG A 231 5.24 2.53 -16.09
CA ARG A 231 4.66 1.19 -15.93
C ARG A 231 3.57 1.25 -14.86
N LEU A 232 2.31 1.26 -15.29
CA LEU A 232 1.16 1.05 -14.43
C LEU A 232 0.55 -0.30 -14.76
N GLY A 233 0.77 -1.27 -13.88
CA GLY A 233 0.09 -2.56 -13.88
C GLY A 233 -1.36 -2.40 -13.44
N PHE A 234 -2.26 -3.00 -14.22
CA PHE A 234 -3.66 -3.18 -13.89
C PHE A 234 -4.03 -4.59 -14.33
N ASP A 235 -4.57 -5.40 -13.43
CA ASP A 235 -5.08 -6.72 -13.79
C ASP A 235 -6.60 -6.70 -13.95
N PRO A 236 -7.13 -6.54 -15.18
CA PRO A 236 -8.57 -6.62 -15.41
C PRO A 236 -9.13 -8.02 -15.15
N LYS A 237 -8.30 -9.08 -15.14
CA LYS A 237 -8.75 -10.45 -14.87
C LYS A 237 -8.97 -10.69 -13.37
N SER A 238 -8.39 -9.85 -12.51
CA SER A 238 -8.64 -9.86 -11.07
C SER A 238 -10.00 -9.24 -10.70
N ILE A 239 -10.74 -8.67 -11.65
CA ILE A 239 -12.11 -8.21 -11.45
C ILE A 239 -13.05 -9.43 -11.52
N PRO A 240 -13.77 -9.78 -10.46
CA PRO A 240 -14.70 -10.91 -10.50
C PRO A 240 -15.81 -10.67 -11.54
N ASP A 241 -16.06 -11.67 -12.38
CA ASP A 241 -17.19 -11.67 -13.32
C ASP A 241 -18.49 -12.05 -12.59
N PHE A 242 -19.20 -11.04 -12.08
CA PHE A 242 -20.48 -11.23 -11.40
C PHE A 242 -21.62 -11.60 -12.36
N SER A 243 -21.43 -11.50 -13.67
CA SER A 243 -22.49 -11.81 -14.65
C SER A 243 -22.84 -13.29 -14.71
N LYS A 244 -21.98 -14.20 -14.22
CA LYS A 244 -22.25 -15.65 -14.21
C LYS A 244 -22.91 -16.12 -12.92
N GLN A 245 -22.73 -15.42 -11.81
CA GLN A 245 -23.24 -15.84 -10.50
C GLN A 245 -24.75 -15.59 -10.31
N PHE A 246 -25.34 -14.66 -11.07
CA PHE A 246 -26.78 -14.32 -10.95
C PHE A 246 -27.67 -15.01 -11.99
N TYR A 247 -27.11 -15.68 -13.00
CA TYR A 247 -27.86 -16.27 -14.10
C TYR A 247 -27.97 -17.81 -14.05
N ASP A 248 -27.20 -18.47 -13.19
CA ASP A 248 -27.40 -19.89 -12.90
C ASP A 248 -28.57 -20.08 -11.92
N LYS A 249 -29.81 -19.87 -12.41
CA LYS A 249 -31.01 -20.36 -11.73
C LYS A 249 -30.92 -21.90 -11.71
N PRO A 250 -31.02 -22.56 -10.55
CA PRO A 250 -31.16 -24.02 -10.54
C PRO A 250 -32.41 -24.39 -11.33
N ALA A 251 -32.25 -25.30 -12.30
CA ALA A 251 -33.37 -25.84 -13.06
C ALA A 251 -34.42 -26.35 -12.08
N THR A 252 -35.62 -25.80 -12.14
CA THR A 252 -36.78 -26.28 -11.37
C THR A 252 -37.02 -27.72 -11.79
N SER A 253 -36.73 -28.68 -10.91
CA SER A 253 -37.14 -30.07 -11.07
C SER A 253 -38.67 -30.11 -11.01
N LYS A 254 -39.29 -30.51 -12.12
CA LYS A 254 -40.72 -30.85 -12.17
C LYS A 254 -40.96 -32.24 -11.58
#